data_AF-A0A2I6QMQ4-F1
#
_entry.id   AF-A0A2I6QMQ4-F1
#
_cell.length_a   1.000
_cell.length_b   1.000
_cell.length_c   1.000
_cell.angle_alpha   90.00
_cell.angle_beta   90.00
_cell.angle_gamma   90.00
#
_symmetry.space_group_name_H-M   'P 1'
#
loop_
_entity.id
_entity.type
_entity.pdbx_description
1 polymer ?
#
loop_
_entity_poly.entity_id
_entity_poly.type
_entity_poly.pdbx_seq_one_letter_code
_entity_poly.pdbx_strand_id
1 'polypeptide(L)'
;MSETNPDIPHETFPVVGVGASAGGLEAFTQLLTHLPTDTGMAFVLVQHLDPSHRSHLTDLLAKTTTMPVLEVANDIVIKPNQVFVILRA
;
A
#
# COMPACT_ATOMS: atom_id res chain seq x y z
N MET A 1 -10.00 14.41 -30.18
CA MET A 1 -11.01 13.61 -29.46
C MET A 1 -10.71 12.17 -29.84
N SER A 2 -10.01 11.43 -29.00
CA SER A 2 -9.79 10.00 -29.23
C SER A 2 -10.91 9.26 -28.52
N GLU A 3 -11.73 8.55 -29.29
CA GLU A 3 -12.80 7.70 -28.80
C GLU A 3 -12.23 6.66 -27.82
N THR A 4 -12.68 6.68 -26.58
CA THR A 4 -12.41 5.63 -25.60
C THR A 4 -13.17 4.37 -26.03
N ASN A 5 -12.44 3.35 -26.49
CA ASN A 5 -12.99 2.05 -26.83
C ASN A 5 -13.64 1.42 -25.56
N PRO A 6 -14.96 1.17 -25.54
CA PRO A 6 -15.67 0.73 -24.34
C PRO A 6 -15.44 -0.74 -23.96
N ASP A 7 -14.69 -1.49 -24.76
CA ASP A 7 -14.48 -2.95 -24.63
C ASP A 7 -13.06 -3.35 -24.16
N ILE A 8 -12.27 -2.44 -23.60
CA ILE A 8 -11.09 -2.85 -22.81
C ILE A 8 -11.61 -3.14 -21.41
N PRO A 9 -11.60 -4.39 -20.91
CA PRO A 9 -11.90 -4.64 -19.51
C PRO A 9 -10.90 -3.83 -18.68
N HIS A 10 -11.37 -2.76 -18.04
CA HIS A 10 -10.63 -2.17 -16.96
C HIS A 10 -10.65 -3.23 -15.86
N GLU A 11 -9.56 -3.96 -15.73
CA GLU A 11 -9.40 -5.00 -14.71
C GLU A 11 -9.49 -4.31 -13.35
N THR A 12 -10.70 -4.27 -12.79
CA THR A 12 -10.97 -3.65 -11.50
C THR A 12 -10.49 -4.60 -10.42
N PHE A 13 -9.74 -4.07 -9.46
CA PHE A 13 -9.31 -4.82 -8.30
C PHE A 13 -9.61 -4.04 -7.01
N PRO A 14 -9.83 -4.72 -5.89
CA PRO A 14 -10.10 -4.05 -4.62
C PRO A 14 -8.85 -3.36 -4.05
N VAL A 15 -9.07 -2.21 -3.42
CA VAL A 15 -8.06 -1.46 -2.68
C VAL A 15 -8.44 -1.42 -1.20
N VAL A 16 -7.54 -1.88 -0.34
CA VAL A 16 -7.71 -1.90 1.11
C VAL A 16 -6.96 -0.72 1.72
N GLY A 17 -7.70 0.30 2.16
CA GLY A 17 -7.14 1.44 2.88
C GLY A 17 -7.07 1.19 4.40
N VAL A 18 -5.90 1.40 4.99
CA VAL A 18 -5.65 1.24 6.43
C VAL A 18 -5.15 2.56 7.00
N GLY A 19 -5.90 3.15 7.93
CA GLY A 19 -5.48 4.32 8.69
C GLY A 19 -4.82 3.92 10.01
N ALA A 20 -3.65 4.47 10.31
CA ALA A 20 -2.85 4.11 11.46
C ALA A 20 -2.22 5.32 12.16
N SER A 21 -2.00 5.20 13.47
CA SER A 21 -1.28 6.16 14.32
C SER A 21 -0.35 5.35 15.26
N ALA A 22 -0.34 5.60 16.57
CA ALA A 22 0.42 4.80 17.52
C ALA A 22 0.00 3.31 17.48
N GLY A 23 0.98 2.41 17.34
CA GLY A 23 0.78 0.95 17.31
C GLY A 23 0.22 0.37 16.01
N GLY A 24 -0.28 1.21 15.08
CA GLY A 24 -0.89 0.71 13.83
C GLY A 24 0.10 0.01 12.89
N LEU A 25 1.38 0.38 12.93
CA LEU A 25 2.44 -0.31 12.19
C LEU A 25 2.59 -1.78 12.60
N GLU A 26 2.52 -2.07 13.90
CA GLU A 26 2.66 -3.44 14.41
C GLU A 26 1.46 -4.29 13.96
N ALA A 27 0.25 -3.77 14.11
CA ALA A 27 -0.96 -4.45 13.64
C ALA A 27 -0.93 -4.71 12.13
N PHE A 28 -0.50 -3.73 11.33
CA PHE A 28 -0.41 -3.89 9.89
C PHE A 28 0.68 -4.88 9.48
N THR A 29 1.80 -4.90 10.21
CA THR A 29 2.86 -5.90 10.03
C THR A 29 2.34 -7.31 10.28
N GLN A 30 1.61 -7.52 11.39
CA GLN A 30 1.02 -8.82 11.71
C GLN A 30 0.03 -9.27 10.63
N LEU A 31 -0.77 -8.35 10.08
CA LEU A 31 -1.65 -8.64 8.95
C LEU A 31 -0.85 -9.13 7.73
N LEU A 32 0.17 -8.37 7.30
CA LEU A 32 0.97 -8.69 6.12
C LEU A 32 1.71 -10.03 6.23
N THR A 33 2.19 -10.40 7.42
CA THR A 33 2.86 -11.69 7.67
C THR A 33 1.95 -12.90 7.40
N HIS A 34 0.64 -12.75 7.56
CA HIS A 34 -0.33 -13.84 7.40
C HIS A 34 -1.11 -13.78 6.08
N LEU A 35 -0.96 -12.71 5.31
CA LEU A 35 -1.63 -12.57 4.01
C LEU A 35 -0.87 -13.33 2.92
N PRO A 36 -1.57 -14.03 2.02
CA PRO A 36 -1.01 -14.43 0.75
C PRO A 36 -0.52 -13.20 -0.03
N THR A 37 0.47 -13.39 -0.90
CA THR A 37 1.03 -12.27 -1.68
C THR A 37 0.36 -12.09 -3.04
N ASP A 38 -0.60 -12.96 -3.38
CA ASP A 38 -1.34 -13.02 -4.64
C ASP A 38 -2.85 -12.78 -4.45
N THR A 39 -3.22 -12.03 -3.41
CA THR A 39 -4.62 -11.72 -3.04
C THR A 39 -5.47 -11.09 -4.14
N GLY A 40 -4.85 -10.52 -5.17
CA GLY A 40 -5.50 -9.70 -6.19
C GLY A 40 -5.89 -8.32 -5.68
N MET A 41 -5.42 -7.91 -4.49
CA MET A 41 -5.77 -6.65 -3.85
C MET A 41 -4.55 -5.74 -3.70
N ALA A 42 -4.76 -4.43 -3.73
CA ALA A 42 -3.74 -3.47 -3.30
C ALA A 42 -3.99 -3.03 -1.85
N PHE A 43 -2.93 -2.83 -1.07
CA PHE A 43 -3.02 -2.35 0.30
C PHE A 43 -2.41 -0.96 0.40
N VAL A 44 -3.11 -0.02 1.03
CA VAL A 44 -2.64 1.35 1.23
C VAL A 44 -2.65 1.67 2.71
N LEU A 45 -1.46 1.80 3.31
CA LEU A 45 -1.28 2.23 4.69
C LEU A 45 -1.09 3.75 4.75
N VAL A 46 -2.03 4.45 5.38
CA VAL A 46 -1.90 5.86 5.74
C VAL A 46 -1.48 5.94 7.20
N GLN A 47 -0.22 6.25 7.44
CA GLN A 47 0.36 6.32 8.78
C GLN A 47 0.58 7.79 9.16
N HIS A 48 -0.03 8.21 10.27
CA HIS A 48 0.29 9.48 10.92
C HIS A 48 1.54 9.27 11.79
N LEU A 49 2.64 9.96 11.47
CA LEU A 49 3.92 9.83 12.16
C LEU A 49 4.47 11.21 12.53
N ASP A 50 5.26 11.25 13.61
CA ASP A 50 6.01 12.47 13.96
C ASP A 50 7.07 12.76 12.88
N PRO A 51 7.07 13.96 12.25
CA PRO A 51 8.02 14.33 11.19
C PRO A 51 9.50 14.26 11.59
N SER A 52 9.81 14.30 12.89
CA SER A 52 11.19 14.20 13.40
C SER A 52 11.79 12.80 13.26
N HIS A 53 10.96 11.76 13.08
CA HIS A 53 11.41 10.41 12.78
C HIS A 53 11.13 10.09 11.31
N ARG A 54 12.11 10.32 10.43
CA ARG A 54 12.11 9.69 9.10
C ARG A 54 12.04 8.19 9.29
N SER A 55 10.87 7.63 9.05
CA SER A 55 10.58 6.24 9.37
C SER A 55 11.17 5.33 8.29
N HIS A 56 11.97 4.35 8.70
CA HIS A 56 12.36 3.21 7.87
C HIS A 56 11.18 2.23 7.66
N LEU A 57 9.96 2.76 7.56
CA LEU A 57 8.72 1.98 7.62
C LEU A 57 8.62 1.03 6.43
N THR A 58 8.93 1.53 5.25
CA THR A 58 8.95 0.79 4.00
C THR A 58 9.94 -0.37 4.08
N ASP A 59 11.14 -0.15 4.63
CA ASP A 59 12.17 -1.18 4.82
C ASP A 59 11.74 -2.25 5.85
N LEU A 60 11.02 -1.85 6.90
CA LEU A 60 10.51 -2.77 7.91
C LEU A 60 9.40 -3.65 7.32
N LEU A 61 8.45 -3.06 6.61
CA LEU A 61 7.37 -3.80 5.95
C LEU A 61 7.88 -4.69 4.81
N ALA A 62 8.89 -4.25 4.06
CA ALA A 62 9.48 -5.06 2.99
C ALA A 62 10.17 -6.34 3.51
N LYS A 63 10.46 -6.43 4.82
CA LYS A 63 10.99 -7.65 5.44
C LYS A 63 9.89 -8.63 5.88
N THR A 64 8.64 -8.20 5.93
CA THR A 64 7.53 -8.98 6.52
C THR A 64 6.63 -9.62 5.46
N THR A 65 6.73 -9.15 4.21
CA THR A 65 6.00 -9.71 3.06
C THR A 65 6.87 -9.67 1.81
N THR A 66 6.58 -10.56 0.85
CA THR A 66 7.21 -10.51 -0.48
C THR A 66 6.45 -9.63 -1.47
N MET A 67 5.28 -9.09 -1.08
CA MET A 67 4.62 -8.05 -1.85
C MET A 67 5.52 -6.81 -1.94
N PRO A 68 5.67 -6.18 -3.13
CA PRO A 68 6.39 -4.92 -3.24
C PRO A 68 5.80 -3.86 -2.30
N VAL A 69 6.65 -3.26 -1.48
CA VAL A 69 6.27 -2.15 -0.60
C VAL A 69 6.84 -0.85 -1.17
N LEU A 70 5.97 0.10 -1.47
CA LEU A 70 6.34 1.40 -2.05
C LEU A 70 5.86 2.53 -1.16
N GLU A 71 6.74 3.49 -0.89
CA GLU A 71 6.32 4.78 -0.36
C GLU A 71 5.68 5.59 -1.49
N VAL A 72 4.50 6.14 -1.24
CA VAL A 72 3.77 6.90 -2.24
C VAL A 72 4.41 8.28 -2.39
N ALA A 73 5.13 8.47 -3.49
CA ALA A 73 5.43 9.78 -4.06
C ALA A 73 4.36 10.19 -5.09
N ASN A 74 4.39 11.45 -5.55
CA ASN A 74 3.48 11.92 -6.59
C ASN A 74 3.53 11.00 -7.83
N ASP A 75 2.37 10.81 -8.46
CA ASP A 75 2.18 10.08 -9.73
C ASP A 75 2.46 8.56 -9.72
N ILE A 76 2.06 7.85 -8.66
CA ILE A 76 2.09 6.37 -8.63
C ILE A 76 0.78 5.75 -9.14
N VAL A 77 0.93 4.75 -10.01
CA VAL A 77 -0.16 3.86 -10.45
C VAL A 77 -0.28 2.69 -9.49
N ILE A 78 -1.45 2.54 -8.86
CA ILE A 78 -1.75 1.41 -7.97
C ILE A 78 -1.87 0.12 -8.79
N LYS A 79 -1.27 -0.96 -8.29
CA LYS A 79 -1.35 -2.31 -8.86
C LYS A 79 -1.75 -3.30 -7.76
N PRO A 80 -2.46 -4.39 -8.10
CA PRO A 80 -2.76 -5.46 -7.14
C PRO A 80 -1.47 -6.11 -6.64
N ASN A 81 -1.55 -6.78 -5.49
CA ASN A 81 -0.46 -7.50 -4.83
C ASN A 81 0.72 -6.60 -4.44
N GLN A 82 0.42 -5.33 -4.13
CA GLN A 82 1.39 -4.33 -3.70
C GLN A 82 0.89 -3.62 -2.44
N VAL A 83 1.85 -3.17 -1.64
CA VAL A 83 1.64 -2.37 -0.44
C VAL A 83 2.15 -0.95 -0.71
N PHE A 84 1.31 0.04 -0.45
CA PHE A 84 1.62 1.45 -0.62
C PHE A 84 1.59 2.13 0.74
N VAL A 85 2.60 2.93 1.06
CA VAL A 85 2.71 3.65 2.33
C VAL A 85 2.60 5.15 2.05
N ILE A 86 1.61 5.78 2.67
CA ILE A 86 1.43 7.23 2.69
C ILE A 86 1.82 7.71 4.09
N LEU A 87 2.95 8.41 4.18
CA LEU A 87 3.37 9.08 5.41
C LEU A 87 2.71 10.45 5.47
N ARG A 88 1.88 10.67 6.49
CA ARG A 88 1.34 11.99 6.83
C ARG A 88 2.05 12.45 8.10
N ALA A 89 2.73 13.58 7.99
CA ALA A 89 3.28 14.34 9.11
C ALA A 89 2.39 15.54 9.43
#